data_AF-A0A953BF87-F1
#
_entry.id   AF-A0A953BF87-F1
#
_cell.length_a   1.000
_cell.length_b   1.000
_cell.length_c   1.000
_cell.angle_alpha   90.00
_cell.angle_beta   90.00
_cell.angle_gamma   90.00
#
_symmetry.space_group_name_H-M   'P 1'
#
loop_
_entity.id
_entity.type
_entity.pdbx_description
1 polymer ?
#
loop_
_entity_poly.entity_id
_entity_poly.type
_entity_poly.pdbx_seq_one_letter_code
_entity_poly.pdbx_strand_id
1 'polypeptide(L)'
;MTPPASRFVRISAAASGALLLAASTPQALGQLVIGTDDPNFGLWLYSIPRGEWRQIATGPGTGAWGLAADDDGGMLYVSSGISLYRISYQTLQPELVGLVIPGGAMVGLAWGHGVLFGVKSTSPRGIYAIDTTTAVSYLVFPVDDALDLGGLDFNVQDGLLYATNDGPGLMGPGLYRIDPATGTVTFVTSYPGTEDEPDIDGLAITRNGRAYLITDKPGVIASYNISLDRYQVAIPSPVMQDQIFAAGAWAPRLVSRVWCTADMSGSVDPDANEYGVPDGVVDASDFFYFLDQFAAGNLSRADLTGTVDPGDPGYGQPDGVLDAADFFYFLDRFVEGCD
;
A
#
# COMPACT_ATOMS: atom_id res chain seq x y z
N MET A 1 -38.00 13.17 -79.21
CA MET A 1 -36.79 13.55 -78.45
C MET A 1 -37.12 13.46 -76.98
N THR A 2 -36.67 12.39 -76.34
CA THR A 2 -36.92 12.02 -74.95
C THR A 2 -35.57 11.56 -74.39
N PRO A 3 -35.13 12.04 -73.21
CA PRO A 3 -33.78 11.74 -72.71
C PRO A 3 -33.72 10.33 -72.10
N PRO A 4 -32.54 9.67 -72.06
CA PRO A 4 -32.38 8.37 -71.44
C PRO A 4 -32.24 8.49 -69.92
N ALA A 5 -32.77 7.49 -69.22
CA ALA A 5 -32.81 7.39 -67.76
C ALA A 5 -31.41 7.21 -67.14
N SER A 6 -31.08 8.02 -66.14
CA SER A 6 -29.86 7.91 -65.32
C SER A 6 -30.01 6.81 -64.25
N ARG A 7 -29.17 5.77 -64.33
CA ARG A 7 -28.98 4.78 -63.26
C ARG A 7 -28.19 5.39 -62.11
N PHE A 8 -28.79 5.50 -60.93
CA PHE A 8 -28.09 5.81 -59.68
C PHE A 8 -27.38 4.54 -59.16
N VAL A 9 -26.05 4.61 -59.05
CA VAL A 9 -25.23 3.63 -58.32
C VAL A 9 -25.24 4.04 -56.85
N ARG A 10 -25.76 3.16 -55.96
CA ARG A 10 -25.63 3.34 -54.50
C ARG A 10 -24.26 2.80 -54.07
N ILE A 11 -23.41 3.69 -53.56
CA ILE A 11 -22.17 3.31 -52.86
C ILE A 11 -22.53 3.20 -51.38
N SER A 12 -22.53 1.99 -50.84
CA SER A 12 -22.71 1.74 -49.42
C SER A 12 -21.41 2.08 -48.68
N ALA A 13 -21.44 3.07 -47.80
CA ALA A 13 -20.35 3.40 -46.90
C ALA A 13 -20.21 2.30 -45.84
N ALA A 14 -19.08 1.59 -45.84
CA ALA A 14 -18.69 0.69 -44.76
C ALA A 14 -18.32 1.53 -43.53
N ALA A 15 -19.07 1.36 -42.44
CA ALA A 15 -18.75 1.97 -41.16
C ALA A 15 -17.53 1.25 -40.57
N SER A 16 -16.37 1.89 -40.64
CA SER A 16 -15.19 1.48 -39.87
C SER A 16 -15.47 1.73 -38.38
N GLY A 17 -15.83 0.66 -37.67
CA GLY A 17 -15.89 0.67 -36.21
C GLY A 17 -14.47 0.76 -35.65
N ALA A 18 -14.11 1.95 -35.15
CA ALA A 18 -12.90 2.12 -34.36
C ALA A 18 -13.09 1.35 -33.04
N LEU A 19 -12.37 0.24 -32.89
CA LEU A 19 -12.25 -0.48 -31.64
C LEU A 19 -11.38 0.38 -30.71
N LEU A 20 -12.00 1.17 -29.83
CA LEU A 20 -11.28 1.78 -28.72
C LEU A 20 -10.85 0.64 -27.79
N LEU A 21 -9.59 0.23 -27.90
CA LEU A 21 -8.89 -0.45 -26.83
C LEU A 21 -8.77 0.54 -25.68
N ALA A 22 -9.70 0.47 -24.72
CA ALA A 22 -9.55 1.15 -23.45
C ALA A 22 -8.32 0.53 -22.78
N ALA A 23 -7.21 1.25 -22.79
CA ALA A 23 -6.05 0.90 -21.97
C ALA A 23 -6.54 0.88 -20.53
N SER A 24 -6.60 -0.31 -19.93
CA SER A 24 -6.80 -0.44 -18.50
C SER A 24 -5.57 0.18 -17.84
N THR A 25 -5.75 1.31 -17.16
CA THR A 25 -4.70 1.87 -16.30
C THR A 25 -4.25 0.77 -15.35
N PRO A 26 -2.95 0.44 -15.28
CA PRO A 26 -2.45 -0.56 -14.35
C PRO A 26 -2.94 -0.17 -12.95
N GLN A 27 -3.68 -1.11 -12.35
CA GLN A 27 -4.25 -0.90 -11.03
C GLN A 27 -3.09 -0.99 -10.04
N ALA A 28 -2.73 0.13 -9.44
CA ALA A 28 -1.62 0.21 -8.47
C ALA A 28 -1.69 -0.98 -7.51
N LEU A 29 -0.60 -1.74 -7.45
CA LEU A 29 -0.59 -2.99 -6.72
C LEU A 29 -0.83 -2.76 -5.23
N GLY A 30 -1.69 -3.61 -4.69
CA GLY A 30 -2.03 -3.58 -3.30
C GLY A 30 -0.85 -3.93 -2.40
N GLN A 31 -0.52 -3.02 -1.49
CA GLN A 31 0.60 -3.15 -0.56
C GLN A 31 0.11 -2.90 0.86
N LEU A 32 0.19 -3.94 1.68
CA LEU A 32 -0.12 -3.87 3.11
C LEU A 32 1.18 -3.65 3.88
N VAL A 33 1.25 -2.57 4.65
CA VAL A 33 2.37 -2.34 5.58
C VAL A 33 1.91 -2.67 6.97
N ILE A 34 2.73 -3.36 7.74
CA ILE A 34 2.50 -3.62 9.15
C ILE A 34 3.74 -3.32 9.98
N GLY A 35 3.55 -3.16 11.28
CA GLY A 35 4.60 -3.08 12.28
C GLY A 35 4.06 -3.47 13.65
N THR A 36 4.95 -3.60 14.63
CA THR A 36 4.62 -3.81 16.05
C THR A 36 5.36 -2.81 16.91
N ASP A 37 5.09 -2.75 18.21
CA ASP A 37 5.78 -1.84 19.12
C ASP A 37 7.28 -2.17 19.33
N ASP A 38 7.76 -3.35 18.95
CA ASP A 38 9.19 -3.67 18.92
C ASP A 38 9.91 -3.04 17.71
N PRO A 39 10.82 -2.07 17.92
CA PRO A 39 11.59 -1.47 16.83
C PRO A 39 12.53 -2.46 16.12
N ASN A 40 12.86 -3.61 16.74
CA ASN A 40 13.67 -4.66 16.10
C ASN A 40 12.85 -5.52 15.13
N PHE A 41 11.54 -5.62 15.34
CA PHE A 41 10.64 -6.23 14.36
C PHE A 41 10.59 -5.40 13.08
N GLY A 42 10.59 -4.07 13.21
CA GLY A 42 10.61 -3.15 12.07
C GLY A 42 9.27 -3.05 11.36
N LEU A 43 9.30 -2.48 10.15
CA LEU A 43 8.14 -2.40 9.27
C LEU A 43 8.25 -3.45 8.17
N TRP A 44 7.14 -4.13 7.94
CA TRP A 44 7.01 -5.20 6.95
C TRP A 44 5.97 -4.83 5.91
N LEU A 45 6.28 -5.16 4.67
CA LEU A 45 5.44 -4.95 3.52
C LEU A 45 5.01 -6.31 2.96
N TYR A 46 3.72 -6.49 2.79
CA TYR A 46 3.15 -7.63 2.06
C TYR A 46 2.74 -7.20 0.66
N SER A 47 3.28 -7.89 -0.34
CA SER A 47 2.82 -7.79 -1.72
C SER A 47 1.62 -8.70 -1.91
N ILE A 48 0.43 -8.11 -2.13
CA ILE A 48 -0.80 -8.89 -2.33
C ILE A 48 -0.70 -9.83 -3.55
N PRO A 49 -0.14 -9.41 -4.70
CA PRO A 49 -0.07 -10.30 -5.86
C PRO A 49 0.96 -11.42 -5.72
N ARG A 50 2.10 -11.14 -5.08
CA ARG A 50 3.17 -12.13 -4.90
C ARG A 50 2.94 -13.04 -3.70
N GLY A 51 2.19 -12.57 -2.72
CA GLY A 51 1.95 -13.29 -1.48
C GLY A 51 3.19 -13.33 -0.57
N GLU A 52 4.07 -12.34 -0.68
CA GLU A 52 5.39 -12.31 -0.04
C GLU A 52 5.54 -11.13 0.93
N TRP A 53 6.28 -11.38 2.01
CA TRP A 53 6.66 -10.38 3.00
C TRP A 53 8.09 -9.89 2.77
N ARG A 54 8.30 -8.59 2.90
CA ARG A 54 9.63 -7.96 2.88
C ARG A 54 9.74 -6.93 3.99
N GLN A 55 10.81 -6.99 4.77
CA GLN A 55 11.13 -5.94 5.74
C GLN A 55 11.60 -4.69 4.99
N ILE A 56 11.01 -3.53 5.27
CA ILE A 56 11.26 -2.27 4.55
C ILE A 56 11.98 -1.21 5.40
N ALA A 57 11.90 -1.32 6.74
CA ALA A 57 12.61 -0.42 7.65
C ALA A 57 12.80 -1.10 9.02
N THR A 58 13.87 -0.74 9.73
CA THR A 58 14.15 -1.18 11.11
C THR A 58 14.76 -0.04 11.94
N GLY A 59 14.76 -0.19 13.26
CA GLY A 59 15.46 0.71 14.18
C GLY A 59 14.57 1.79 14.80
N PRO A 60 15.15 2.91 15.26
CA PRO A 60 14.38 3.98 15.90
C PRO A 60 13.29 4.53 14.96
N GLY A 61 12.07 4.63 15.47
CA GLY A 61 10.92 5.12 14.70
C GLY A 61 10.15 4.06 13.92
N THR A 62 10.55 2.78 14.00
CA THR A 62 9.79 1.66 13.40
C THR A 62 9.00 0.81 14.39
N GLY A 63 9.09 1.10 15.70
CA GLY A 63 8.21 0.50 16.72
C GLY A 63 6.82 1.11 16.61
N ALA A 64 5.98 0.54 15.76
CA ALA A 64 4.72 1.10 15.30
C ALA A 64 3.56 0.73 16.22
N TRP A 65 2.97 1.75 16.84
CA TRP A 65 1.70 1.68 17.55
C TRP A 65 0.54 2.07 16.63
N GLY A 66 0.82 2.82 15.56
CA GLY A 66 -0.13 3.23 14.55
C GLY A 66 0.60 3.56 13.25
N LEU A 67 -0.04 3.28 12.12
CA LEU A 67 0.49 3.51 10.78
C LEU A 67 -0.57 4.20 9.92
N ALA A 68 -0.15 5.12 9.06
CA ALA A 68 -1.02 5.72 8.06
C ALA A 68 -0.26 6.04 6.78
N ALA A 69 -0.88 5.79 5.63
CA ALA A 69 -0.26 6.01 4.33
C ALA A 69 -0.83 7.24 3.63
N ASP A 70 0.03 8.22 3.37
CA ASP A 70 -0.23 9.31 2.43
C ASP A 70 0.33 8.95 1.06
N ASP A 71 -0.44 8.19 0.29
CA ASP A 71 -0.09 7.78 -1.07
C ASP A 71 0.16 8.96 -2.01
N ASP A 72 -0.53 10.09 -1.83
CA ASP A 72 -0.42 11.25 -2.72
C ASP A 72 0.84 12.07 -2.39
N GLY A 73 1.19 12.18 -1.11
CA GLY A 73 2.44 12.78 -0.66
C GLY A 73 3.66 11.85 -0.69
N GLY A 74 3.47 10.54 -0.88
CA GLY A 74 4.54 9.54 -0.86
C GLY A 74 5.15 9.36 0.53
N MET A 75 4.31 9.35 1.57
CA MET A 75 4.73 9.30 2.97
C MET A 75 4.00 8.20 3.74
N LEU A 76 4.73 7.55 4.65
CA LEU A 76 4.17 6.68 5.68
C LEU A 76 4.36 7.38 7.03
N TYR A 77 3.31 7.52 7.81
CA TYR A 77 3.35 8.05 9.17
C TYR A 77 3.36 6.91 10.18
N VAL A 78 4.18 7.04 11.22
CA VAL A 78 4.32 6.04 12.28
C VAL A 78 4.19 6.72 13.64
N SER A 79 3.27 6.28 14.48
CA SER A 79 3.30 6.62 15.91
C SER A 79 4.11 5.58 16.66
N SER A 80 5.05 6.03 17.49
CA SER A 80 5.90 5.18 18.31
C SER A 80 5.94 5.74 19.73
N GLY A 81 5.12 5.17 20.62
CA GLY A 81 4.78 5.79 21.89
C GLY A 81 4.21 7.20 21.68
N ILE A 82 4.85 8.22 22.27
CA ILE A 82 4.44 9.63 22.13
C ILE A 82 5.07 10.35 20.94
N SER A 83 5.91 9.69 20.14
CA SER A 83 6.62 10.30 19.02
C SER A 83 5.90 10.03 17.71
N LEU A 84 5.86 11.03 16.83
CA LEU A 84 5.42 10.88 15.44
C LEU A 84 6.65 10.86 14.53
N TYR A 85 6.74 9.84 13.70
CA TYR A 85 7.70 9.74 12.62
C TYR A 85 6.99 9.81 11.28
N ARG A 86 7.74 10.22 10.26
CA ARG A 86 7.37 10.03 8.85
C ARG A 86 8.48 9.29 8.13
N ILE A 87 8.11 8.53 7.12
CA ILE A 87 9.02 7.76 6.28
C ILE A 87 8.66 8.08 4.83
N SER A 88 9.60 8.67 4.10
CA SER A 88 9.43 8.90 2.66
C SER A 88 9.46 7.56 1.93
N TYR A 89 8.56 7.38 0.96
CA TYR A 89 8.54 6.19 0.11
C TYR A 89 9.84 6.03 -0.70
N GLN A 90 10.59 7.12 -0.88
CA GLN A 90 11.86 7.11 -1.63
C GLN A 90 13.04 6.61 -0.80
N THR A 91 13.11 6.98 0.47
CA THR A 91 14.29 6.71 1.31
C THR A 91 14.08 5.55 2.28
N LEU A 92 12.82 5.29 2.65
CA LEU A 92 12.44 4.33 3.69
C LEU A 92 13.18 4.56 5.02
N GLN A 93 13.63 5.79 5.27
CA GLN A 93 14.28 6.19 6.52
C GLN A 93 13.29 6.93 7.42
N PRO A 94 13.11 6.50 8.68
CA PRO A 94 12.32 7.24 9.66
C PRO A 94 12.90 8.60 9.99
N GLU A 95 12.09 9.64 9.85
CA GLU A 95 12.35 11.01 10.28
C GLU A 95 11.43 11.38 11.44
N LEU A 96 11.98 11.82 12.56
CA LEU A 96 11.18 12.32 13.67
C LEU A 96 10.51 13.65 13.27
N VAL A 97 9.18 13.67 13.30
CA VAL A 97 8.39 14.90 13.15
C VAL A 97 8.36 15.68 14.46
N GLY A 98 8.07 14.98 15.57
CA GLY A 98 8.00 15.59 16.89
C GLY A 98 7.28 14.71 17.91
N LEU A 99 6.99 15.28 19.08
CA LEU A 99 6.16 14.64 20.09
C LEU A 99 4.70 15.00 19.84
N VAL A 100 3.80 14.02 19.90
CA VAL A 100 2.37 14.22 19.72
C VAL A 100 1.79 14.90 20.95
N ILE A 101 1.60 16.22 20.87
CA ILE A 101 1.14 17.05 22.01
C ILE A 101 -0.08 17.89 21.64
N PRO A 102 -1.08 18.05 22.55
CA PRO A 102 -1.17 17.47 23.88
C PRO A 102 -1.72 16.03 23.88
N GLY A 103 -2.00 15.44 22.72
CA GLY A 103 -2.66 14.13 22.61
C GLY A 103 -1.93 12.99 23.32
N GLY A 104 -0.60 12.93 23.27
CA GLY A 104 0.18 11.81 23.81
C GLY A 104 0.24 10.64 22.83
N ALA A 105 0.33 9.42 23.35
CA ALA A 105 0.51 8.22 22.53
C ALA A 105 -0.74 7.90 21.69
N MET A 106 -0.53 7.65 20.40
CA MET A 106 -1.58 7.26 19.45
C MET A 106 -1.40 5.78 19.09
N VAL A 107 -2.43 4.97 19.33
CA VAL A 107 -2.45 3.50 19.12
C VAL A 107 -3.06 3.11 17.77
N GLY A 108 -3.21 4.08 16.88
CA GLY A 108 -3.75 3.92 15.54
C GLY A 108 -3.66 5.26 14.84
N LEU A 109 -3.37 5.24 13.54
CA LEU A 109 -3.28 6.43 12.69
C LEU A 109 -4.10 6.20 11.43
N ALA A 110 -4.65 7.25 10.82
CA ALA A 110 -5.31 7.17 9.53
C ALA A 110 -5.06 8.44 8.72
N TRP A 111 -4.84 8.30 7.42
CA TRP A 111 -4.68 9.46 6.53
C TRP A 111 -5.90 9.59 5.63
N GLY A 112 -6.60 10.71 5.72
CA GLY A 112 -7.81 10.95 4.95
C GLY A 112 -8.05 12.44 4.72
N HIS A 113 -8.38 12.81 3.49
CA HIS A 113 -8.69 14.20 3.12
C HIS A 113 -7.62 15.22 3.54
N GLY A 114 -6.34 14.84 3.48
CA GLY A 114 -5.22 15.71 3.85
C GLY A 114 -5.04 15.91 5.36
N VAL A 115 -5.70 15.10 6.19
CA VAL A 115 -5.60 15.12 7.65
C VAL A 115 -5.04 13.78 8.12
N LEU A 116 -4.04 13.85 9.01
CA LEU A 116 -3.60 12.70 9.78
C LEU A 116 -4.45 12.60 11.04
N PHE A 117 -5.31 11.60 11.10
CA PHE A 117 -6.05 11.23 12.30
C PHE A 117 -5.22 10.28 13.15
N GLY A 118 -5.41 10.34 14.46
CA GLY A 118 -4.90 9.37 15.41
C GLY A 118 -5.94 9.05 16.47
N VAL A 119 -5.88 7.83 16.98
CA VAL A 119 -6.74 7.38 18.09
C VAL A 119 -5.93 7.17 19.34
N LYS A 120 -6.51 7.59 20.47
CA LYS A 120 -5.90 7.49 21.79
C LYS A 120 -6.75 6.63 22.69
N SER A 121 -6.17 5.54 23.22
CA SER A 121 -6.81 4.61 24.16
C SER A 121 -6.71 5.03 25.64
N THR A 122 -6.09 6.18 25.94
CA THR A 122 -5.98 6.74 27.30
C THR A 122 -6.73 8.07 27.45
N SER A 123 -7.15 8.41 28.68
CA SER A 123 -7.98 9.58 28.92
C SER A 123 -7.25 10.92 28.60
N PRO A 124 -7.92 11.90 27.96
CA PRO A 124 -9.24 11.78 27.34
C PRO A 124 -9.17 10.95 26.04
N ARG A 125 -9.95 9.86 25.99
CA ARG A 125 -10.04 8.98 24.82
C ARG A 125 -10.73 9.71 23.67
N GLY A 126 -10.28 9.48 22.45
CA GLY A 126 -10.89 10.13 21.29
C GLY A 126 -10.11 9.98 20.01
N ILE A 127 -10.68 10.59 18.96
CA ILE A 127 -10.02 10.80 17.69
C ILE A 127 -9.41 12.20 17.69
N TYR A 128 -8.13 12.25 17.34
CA TYR A 128 -7.33 13.45 17.25
C TYR A 128 -6.95 13.67 15.80
N ALA A 129 -6.82 14.92 15.40
CA ALA A 129 -6.14 15.29 14.18
C ALA A 129 -4.74 15.80 14.55
N ILE A 130 -3.75 15.49 13.71
CA ILE A 130 -2.34 15.69 13.99
C ILE A 130 -1.74 16.49 12.84
N ASP A 131 -1.06 17.58 13.17
CA ASP A 131 -0.28 18.37 12.23
C ASP A 131 0.99 17.59 11.85
N THR A 132 1.13 17.24 10.58
CA THR A 132 2.24 16.39 10.09
C THR A 132 3.58 17.12 9.98
N THR A 133 3.63 18.41 10.30
CA THR A 133 4.85 19.21 10.33
C THR A 133 5.36 19.41 11.76
N THR A 134 4.45 19.55 12.72
CA THR A 134 4.77 19.93 14.11
C THR A 134 4.43 18.85 15.14
N ALA A 135 3.73 17.78 14.73
CA ALA A 135 3.13 16.77 15.59
C ALA A 135 2.12 17.33 16.63
N VAL A 136 1.73 18.60 16.53
CA VAL A 136 0.68 19.15 17.39
C VAL A 136 -0.65 18.48 17.04
N SER A 137 -1.33 17.96 18.05
CA SER A 137 -2.61 17.32 17.90
C SER A 137 -3.74 18.11 18.54
N TYR A 138 -4.97 17.88 18.08
CA TYR A 138 -6.17 18.43 18.67
C TYR A 138 -7.28 17.40 18.65
N LEU A 139 -8.08 17.36 19.72
CA LEU A 139 -9.21 16.46 19.82
C LEU A 139 -10.27 16.87 18.78
N VAL A 140 -10.62 15.95 17.89
CA VAL A 140 -11.72 16.12 16.93
C VAL A 140 -13.04 15.81 17.63
N PHE A 141 -13.14 14.63 18.26
CA PHE A 141 -14.25 14.25 19.11
C PHE A 141 -13.83 13.21 20.16
N PRO A 142 -14.44 13.24 21.36
CA PRO A 142 -14.24 12.19 22.35
C PRO A 142 -14.94 10.89 21.92
N VAL A 143 -14.46 9.76 22.42
CA VAL A 143 -15.16 8.47 22.32
C VAL A 143 -15.54 7.97 23.71
N ASP A 144 -16.51 7.06 23.78
CA ASP A 144 -16.95 6.44 25.04
C ASP A 144 -15.78 5.70 25.71
N ASP A 145 -15.64 5.81 27.03
CA ASP A 145 -14.58 5.12 27.78
C ASP A 145 -14.76 3.59 27.79
N ALA A 146 -15.92 3.06 27.40
CA ALA A 146 -16.14 1.62 27.19
C ALA A 146 -15.60 1.11 25.85
N LEU A 147 -15.30 2.01 24.90
CA LEU A 147 -14.57 1.68 23.68
C LEU A 147 -13.08 1.65 23.98
N ASP A 148 -12.41 0.58 23.57
CA ASP A 148 -10.96 0.47 23.55
C ASP A 148 -10.51 0.44 22.10
N LEU A 149 -10.54 1.61 21.46
CA LEU A 149 -10.22 1.73 20.05
C LEU A 149 -8.70 1.63 19.84
N GLY A 150 -8.30 0.67 19.00
CA GLY A 150 -6.93 0.47 18.52
C GLY A 150 -6.79 0.95 17.08
N GLY A 151 -6.29 0.07 16.22
CA GLY A 151 -5.99 0.30 14.82
C GLY A 151 -7.04 1.14 14.11
N LEU A 152 -6.57 2.12 13.33
CA LEU A 152 -7.39 3.11 12.65
C LEU A 152 -7.02 3.10 11.17
N ASP A 153 -7.97 3.32 10.27
CA ASP A 153 -7.67 3.69 8.89
C ASP A 153 -8.84 4.48 8.28
N PHE A 154 -8.62 5.09 7.12
CA PHE A 154 -9.62 5.89 6.42
C PHE A 154 -10.04 5.21 5.11
N ASN A 155 -11.35 4.99 4.94
CA ASN A 155 -11.88 4.46 3.69
C ASN A 155 -12.23 5.61 2.73
N VAL A 156 -11.42 5.78 1.68
CA VAL A 156 -11.66 6.82 0.67
C VAL A 156 -12.98 6.65 -0.09
N GLN A 157 -13.56 5.44 -0.13
CA GLN A 157 -14.77 5.17 -0.89
C GLN A 157 -16.03 5.78 -0.25
N ASP A 158 -16.11 5.78 1.09
CA ASP A 158 -17.27 6.29 1.83
C ASP A 158 -16.94 7.52 2.70
N GLY A 159 -15.66 7.87 2.83
CA GLY A 159 -15.19 9.01 3.61
C GLY A 159 -15.26 8.80 5.12
N LEU A 160 -15.34 7.55 5.57
CA LEU A 160 -15.42 7.19 6.99
C LEU A 160 -14.07 6.71 7.52
N LEU A 161 -13.88 6.90 8.83
CA LEU A 161 -12.83 6.22 9.56
C LEU A 161 -13.30 4.81 9.94
N TYR A 162 -12.38 3.88 10.03
CA TYR A 162 -12.60 2.55 10.57
C TYR A 162 -11.66 2.33 11.73
N ALA A 163 -12.11 1.62 12.76
CA ALA A 163 -11.31 1.32 13.93
C ALA A 163 -11.54 -0.12 14.41
N THR A 164 -10.49 -0.75 14.95
CA THR A 164 -10.64 -1.94 15.78
C THR A 164 -11.05 -1.54 17.19
N ASN A 165 -11.68 -2.45 17.92
CA ASN A 165 -12.09 -2.23 19.30
C ASN A 165 -11.98 -3.54 20.06
N ASP A 166 -11.23 -3.54 21.15
CA ASP A 166 -11.06 -4.69 22.04
C ASP A 166 -11.89 -4.54 23.33
N GLY A 167 -12.46 -3.34 23.51
CA GLY A 167 -13.27 -2.99 24.67
C GLY A 167 -14.70 -3.56 24.62
N PRO A 168 -15.38 -3.61 25.78
CA PRO A 168 -16.71 -4.22 25.87
C PRO A 168 -17.85 -3.39 25.24
N GLY A 169 -17.64 -2.20 24.66
CA GLY A 169 -18.78 -1.34 24.21
C GLY A 169 -18.66 -0.58 22.89
N LEU A 170 -19.07 -1.13 21.74
CA LEU A 170 -20.47 -1.09 21.28
C LEU A 170 -20.83 -2.34 20.45
N MET A 171 -21.32 -3.38 21.14
CA MET A 171 -21.44 -4.80 20.70
C MET A 171 -20.18 -5.65 20.91
N GLY A 172 -19.17 -5.11 21.62
CA GLY A 172 -17.98 -5.85 22.06
C GLY A 172 -16.84 -5.83 21.04
N PRO A 173 -15.90 -6.78 21.10
CA PRO A 173 -14.75 -6.78 20.23
C PRO A 173 -15.10 -6.89 18.74
N GLY A 174 -14.51 -6.05 17.89
CA GLY A 174 -14.87 -6.01 16.48
C GLY A 174 -14.32 -4.85 15.66
N LEU A 175 -14.74 -4.82 14.40
CA LEU A 175 -14.52 -3.71 13.49
C LEU A 175 -15.66 -2.71 13.58
N TYR A 176 -15.31 -1.43 13.65
CA TYR A 176 -16.24 -0.31 13.71
C TYR A 176 -15.95 0.68 12.60
N ARG A 177 -16.97 1.42 12.20
CA ARG A 177 -16.83 2.61 11.36
C ARG A 177 -17.24 3.84 12.16
N ILE A 178 -16.58 4.95 11.89
CA ILE A 178 -16.72 6.22 12.61
C ILE A 178 -16.92 7.31 11.58
N ASP A 179 -17.99 8.08 11.73
CA ASP A 179 -18.21 9.28 10.94
C ASP A 179 -17.35 10.43 11.50
N PRO A 180 -16.32 10.89 10.78
CA PRO A 180 -15.43 11.92 11.29
C PRO A 180 -16.10 13.29 11.46
N ALA A 181 -17.25 13.52 10.82
CA ALA A 181 -17.99 14.78 10.94
C ALA A 181 -18.88 14.83 12.20
N THR A 182 -19.37 13.68 12.66
CA THR A 182 -20.32 13.59 13.77
C THR A 182 -19.77 12.88 15.00
N GLY A 183 -18.68 12.13 14.86
CA GLY A 183 -18.17 11.22 15.89
C GLY A 183 -19.02 9.96 16.10
N THR A 184 -19.99 9.70 15.21
CA THR A 184 -20.89 8.54 15.34
C THR A 184 -20.12 7.24 15.10
N VAL A 185 -20.06 6.37 16.11
CA VAL A 185 -19.44 5.04 16.04
C VAL A 185 -20.50 3.98 15.73
N THR A 186 -20.27 3.15 14.71
CA THR A 186 -21.19 2.08 14.28
C THR A 186 -20.46 0.75 14.15
N PHE A 187 -21.00 -0.30 14.76
CA PHE A 187 -20.50 -1.67 14.63
C PHE A 187 -20.61 -2.18 13.19
N VAL A 188 -19.57 -2.87 12.72
CA VAL A 188 -19.51 -3.48 11.38
C VAL A 188 -19.56 -5.00 11.49
N THR A 189 -18.59 -5.61 12.17
CA THR A 189 -18.51 -7.07 12.36
C THR A 189 -17.74 -7.41 13.64
N SER A 190 -18.07 -8.55 14.26
CA SER A 190 -17.22 -9.15 15.29
C SER A 190 -15.94 -9.67 14.66
N TYR A 191 -14.86 -9.76 15.44
CA TYR A 191 -13.62 -10.42 15.03
C TYR A 191 -13.85 -11.88 14.59
N PRO A 192 -12.98 -12.43 13.72
CA PRO A 192 -13.13 -13.79 13.25
C PRO A 192 -12.74 -14.81 14.32
N GLY A 193 -13.48 -15.91 14.40
CA GLY A 193 -13.16 -17.06 15.26
C GLY A 193 -13.87 -17.07 16.62
N THR A 194 -13.57 -18.11 17.40
CA THR A 194 -14.02 -18.29 18.80
C THR A 194 -12.83 -18.28 19.76
N GLU A 195 -11.67 -17.79 19.33
CA GLU A 195 -10.51 -17.74 20.20
C GLU A 195 -10.80 -16.79 21.36
N ASP A 196 -10.35 -17.20 22.54
CA ASP A 196 -10.79 -16.62 23.81
C ASP A 196 -10.47 -15.12 23.95
N GLU A 197 -9.59 -14.57 23.09
CA GLU A 197 -9.31 -13.13 22.96
C GLU A 197 -8.56 -12.86 21.62
N PRO A 198 -9.24 -12.41 20.56
CA PRO A 198 -8.58 -11.83 19.40
C PRO A 198 -8.14 -10.42 19.78
N ASP A 199 -6.85 -10.27 20.08
CA ASP A 199 -6.20 -8.99 20.32
C ASP A 199 -5.83 -8.40 18.96
N ILE A 200 -6.61 -7.42 18.48
CA ILE A 200 -6.45 -6.85 17.13
C ILE A 200 -6.18 -5.34 17.26
N ASP A 201 -4.91 -5.01 17.36
CA ASP A 201 -4.46 -3.63 17.48
C ASP A 201 -4.27 -2.91 16.15
N GLY A 202 -4.07 -3.63 15.04
CA GLY A 202 -3.76 -3.00 13.76
C GLY A 202 -4.91 -3.07 12.76
N LEU A 203 -5.04 -2.04 11.92
CA LEU A 203 -6.03 -1.97 10.85
C LEU A 203 -5.41 -1.41 9.58
N ALA A 204 -5.78 -1.96 8.43
CA ALA A 204 -5.58 -1.31 7.13
C ALA A 204 -6.82 -1.50 6.26
N ILE A 205 -7.28 -0.45 5.59
CA ILE A 205 -8.43 -0.45 4.69
C ILE A 205 -7.97 -0.13 3.28
N THR A 206 -8.25 -1.03 2.34
CA THR A 206 -7.98 -0.80 0.93
C THR A 206 -8.97 0.18 0.32
N ARG A 207 -8.59 0.77 -0.82
CA ARG A 207 -9.49 1.64 -1.61
C ARG A 207 -10.76 0.94 -2.12
N ASN A 208 -10.80 -0.39 -2.14
CA ASN A 208 -11.98 -1.17 -2.52
C ASN A 208 -12.73 -1.76 -1.31
N GLY A 209 -12.51 -1.23 -0.11
CA GLY A 209 -13.28 -1.58 1.08
C GLY A 209 -12.96 -2.97 1.65
N ARG A 210 -11.70 -3.42 1.54
CA ARG A 210 -11.21 -4.60 2.25
C ARG A 210 -10.46 -4.15 3.49
N ALA A 211 -10.87 -4.65 4.64
CA ALA A 211 -10.18 -4.48 5.90
C ALA A 211 -9.18 -5.62 6.12
N TYR A 212 -7.97 -5.28 6.55
CA TYR A 212 -6.99 -6.20 7.13
C TYR A 212 -6.91 -5.92 8.62
N LEU A 213 -7.18 -6.94 9.42
CA LEU A 213 -7.18 -6.90 10.88
C LEU A 213 -5.88 -7.56 11.35
N ILE A 214 -4.96 -6.76 11.88
CA ILE A 214 -3.59 -7.19 12.23
C ILE A 214 -3.53 -7.47 13.72
N THR A 215 -3.04 -8.67 14.07
CA THR A 215 -2.75 -9.08 15.45
C THR A 215 -1.32 -8.74 15.82
N ASP A 216 -1.09 -8.52 17.11
CA ASP A 216 0.21 -8.29 17.74
C ASP A 216 0.96 -9.58 18.11
N LYS A 217 0.34 -10.74 17.87
CA LYS A 217 0.88 -12.09 18.14
C LYS A 217 1.02 -12.96 16.89
N PRO A 218 1.75 -14.09 16.98
CA PRO A 218 1.87 -15.04 15.88
C PRO A 218 0.53 -15.58 15.39
N GLY A 219 0.36 -15.70 14.07
CA GLY A 219 -0.88 -16.22 13.50
C GLY A 219 -1.14 -15.69 12.10
N VAL A 220 -2.36 -15.17 11.90
CA VAL A 220 -2.83 -14.69 10.60
C VAL A 220 -3.40 -13.29 10.72
N ILE A 221 -3.27 -12.51 9.65
CA ILE A 221 -3.98 -11.25 9.44
C ILE A 221 -5.31 -11.59 8.80
N ALA A 222 -6.40 -11.33 9.52
CA ALA A 222 -7.72 -11.58 8.97
C ALA A 222 -8.08 -10.54 7.91
N SER A 223 -8.77 -10.98 6.85
CA SER A 223 -9.29 -10.09 5.81
C SER A 223 -10.80 -10.08 5.83
N TYR A 224 -11.42 -8.90 5.88
CA TYR A 224 -12.85 -8.72 5.82
C TYR A 224 -13.23 -7.81 4.64
N ASN A 225 -14.22 -8.22 3.85
CA ASN A 225 -14.73 -7.42 2.74
C ASN A 225 -15.98 -6.67 3.19
N ILE A 226 -15.87 -5.34 3.32
CA ILE A 226 -16.94 -4.48 3.83
C ILE A 226 -18.16 -4.52 2.91
N SER A 227 -17.95 -4.56 1.59
CA SER A 227 -19.04 -4.54 0.61
C SER A 227 -19.80 -5.87 0.56
N LEU A 228 -19.10 -6.99 0.79
CA LEU A 228 -19.67 -8.33 0.75
C LEU A 228 -20.11 -8.83 2.14
N ASP A 229 -19.87 -8.05 3.19
CA ASP A 229 -20.16 -8.37 4.59
C ASP A 229 -19.69 -9.78 4.98
N ARG A 230 -18.42 -10.10 4.67
CA ARG A 230 -17.85 -11.41 4.99
C ARG A 230 -16.32 -11.39 5.06
N TYR A 231 -15.80 -12.28 5.90
CA TYR A 231 -14.39 -12.62 5.91
C TYR A 231 -13.94 -13.30 4.61
N GLN A 232 -12.70 -13.03 4.22
CA GLN A 232 -12.00 -13.62 3.10
C GLN A 232 -10.83 -14.46 3.61
N VAL A 233 -10.04 -15.02 2.69
CA VAL A 233 -8.83 -15.77 3.03
C VAL A 233 -7.87 -14.86 3.80
N ALA A 234 -7.45 -15.32 4.98
CA ALA A 234 -6.48 -14.62 5.82
C ALA A 234 -5.06 -14.74 5.25
N ILE A 235 -4.19 -13.81 5.64
CA ILE A 235 -2.78 -13.76 5.21
C ILE A 235 -1.90 -14.24 6.38
N PRO A 236 -0.87 -15.07 6.17
CA PRO A 236 0.08 -15.40 7.23
C PRO A 236 0.75 -14.14 7.79
N SER A 237 0.75 -13.94 9.11
CA SER A 237 1.44 -12.82 9.74
C SER A 237 2.95 -13.10 9.83
N PRO A 238 3.83 -12.12 9.60
CA PRO A 238 5.27 -12.27 9.82
C PRO A 238 5.65 -12.06 11.30
N VAL A 239 4.69 -11.72 12.17
CA VAL A 239 4.90 -11.59 13.62
C VAL A 239 5.18 -12.97 14.22
N MET A 240 6.31 -13.09 14.93
CA MET A 240 6.80 -14.37 15.47
C MET A 240 6.81 -14.42 17.00
N GLN A 241 6.47 -13.33 17.67
CA GLN A 241 6.41 -13.20 19.13
C GLN A 241 5.22 -12.33 19.51
N ASP A 242 4.66 -12.53 20.69
CA ASP A 242 3.63 -11.67 21.25
C ASP A 242 4.20 -10.27 21.50
N GLN A 243 3.41 -9.24 21.24
CA GLN A 243 3.75 -7.84 21.35
C GLN A 243 2.74 -7.15 22.27
N ILE A 244 2.73 -5.81 22.29
CA ILE A 244 1.69 -5.05 22.99
C ILE A 244 0.82 -4.29 21.99
N PHE A 245 1.40 -3.88 20.86
CA PHE A 245 0.67 -3.20 19.81
C PHE A 245 1.11 -3.72 18.44
N ALA A 246 0.15 -3.71 17.52
CA ALA A 246 0.38 -3.84 16.08
C ALA A 246 -0.24 -2.65 15.34
N ALA A 247 0.26 -2.41 14.13
CA ALA A 247 -0.26 -1.36 13.28
C ALA A 247 -0.35 -1.84 11.84
N GLY A 248 -1.25 -1.25 11.06
CA GLY A 248 -1.40 -1.49 9.64
C GLY A 248 -1.59 -0.20 8.86
N ALA A 249 -1.19 -0.20 7.59
CA ALA A 249 -1.61 0.82 6.63
C ALA A 249 -1.69 0.22 5.23
N TRP A 250 -2.67 0.67 4.44
CA TRP A 250 -2.72 0.37 3.01
C TRP A 250 -1.92 1.40 2.23
N ALA A 251 -0.78 1.01 1.66
CA ALA A 251 0.17 1.91 1.02
C ALA A 251 0.52 1.48 -0.42
N PRO A 252 -0.46 1.45 -1.35
CA PRO A 252 -0.29 0.93 -2.71
C PRO A 252 0.77 1.66 -3.54
N ARG A 253 1.26 2.82 -3.10
CA ARG A 253 2.35 3.53 -3.76
C ARG A 253 3.70 3.44 -3.06
N LEU A 254 3.79 2.76 -1.91
CA LEU A 254 5.03 2.70 -1.12
C LEU A 254 6.20 2.11 -1.89
N VAL A 255 5.92 1.22 -2.83
CA VAL A 255 6.95 0.56 -3.63
C VAL A 255 6.98 1.06 -5.08
N SER A 256 6.24 2.12 -5.40
CA SER A 256 5.97 2.57 -6.78
C SER A 256 7.13 3.24 -7.54
N ARG A 257 8.41 3.01 -7.21
CA ARG A 257 9.53 3.60 -8.00
C ARG A 257 10.80 2.79 -8.20
N VAL A 258 10.98 1.59 -7.62
CA VAL A 258 12.34 0.95 -7.65
C VAL A 258 12.32 -0.58 -7.83
N TRP A 259 11.17 -1.24 -8.03
CA TRP A 259 11.14 -2.71 -7.95
C TRP A 259 10.57 -3.44 -9.17
N CYS A 260 10.30 -2.72 -10.25
CA CYS A 260 10.14 -3.35 -11.55
C CYS A 260 11.53 -3.41 -12.16
N THR A 261 12.15 -4.59 -12.18
CA THR A 261 13.47 -4.75 -12.80
C THR A 261 13.47 -4.28 -14.26
N ALA A 262 12.31 -4.30 -14.91
CA ALA A 262 12.12 -3.81 -16.27
C ALA A 262 11.82 -2.31 -16.40
N ASP A 263 11.60 -1.56 -15.31
CA ASP A 263 11.44 -0.09 -15.36
C ASP A 263 12.82 0.54 -15.13
N MET A 264 13.42 0.98 -16.22
CA MET A 264 14.79 1.45 -16.30
C MET A 264 14.90 2.89 -16.81
N SER A 265 13.91 3.42 -17.54
CA SER A 265 14.00 4.70 -18.23
C SER A 265 12.64 5.28 -18.58
N GLY A 266 12.37 6.53 -18.17
CA GLY A 266 11.19 7.29 -18.56
C GLY A 266 11.29 7.98 -19.93
N SER A 267 12.35 7.70 -20.72
CA SER A 267 12.50 8.22 -22.08
C SER A 267 13.32 7.29 -22.98
N VAL A 268 12.98 7.28 -24.27
CA VAL A 268 13.77 6.68 -25.35
C VAL A 268 14.91 7.57 -25.85
N ASP A 269 14.89 8.87 -25.53
CA ASP A 269 15.86 9.86 -26.02
C ASP A 269 17.07 9.96 -25.07
N PRO A 270 18.29 9.55 -25.49
CA PRO A 270 19.50 9.61 -24.65
C PRO A 270 19.88 11.00 -24.16
N ASP A 271 19.38 12.06 -24.80
CA ASP A 271 19.65 13.45 -24.40
C ASP A 271 18.60 14.00 -23.40
N ALA A 272 17.55 13.25 -23.10
CA ALA A 272 16.52 13.63 -22.12
C ALA A 272 16.98 13.42 -20.67
N ASN A 273 16.46 14.23 -19.74
CA ASN A 273 16.81 14.12 -18.32
C ASN A 273 16.25 12.84 -17.69
N GLU A 274 15.23 12.25 -18.31
CA GLU A 274 14.54 11.04 -17.88
C GLU A 274 15.20 9.75 -18.42
N TYR A 275 16.21 9.85 -19.30
CA TYR A 275 16.89 8.67 -19.85
C TYR A 275 17.72 7.95 -18.80
N GLY A 276 17.44 6.66 -18.60
CA GLY A 276 18.05 5.84 -17.54
C GLY A 276 17.53 6.16 -16.14
N VAL A 277 16.41 6.89 -16.04
CA VAL A 277 15.71 7.18 -14.80
C VAL A 277 14.36 6.44 -14.84
N PRO A 278 14.16 5.40 -14.02
CA PRO A 278 12.87 4.71 -13.89
C PRO A 278 11.73 5.70 -13.58
N ASP A 279 10.57 5.52 -14.21
CA ASP A 279 9.43 6.43 -14.10
C ASP A 279 8.15 5.79 -13.53
N GLY A 280 8.19 4.48 -13.25
CA GLY A 280 7.08 3.69 -12.73
C GLY A 280 6.21 3.05 -13.81
N VAL A 281 6.56 3.18 -15.10
CA VAL A 281 5.85 2.57 -16.22
C VAL A 281 6.83 1.75 -17.03
N VAL A 282 6.53 0.45 -17.20
CA VAL A 282 7.28 -0.38 -18.14
C VAL A 282 6.71 -0.19 -19.55
N ASP A 283 7.45 0.50 -20.41
CA ASP A 283 7.09 0.75 -21.81
C ASP A 283 8.29 0.70 -22.78
N ALA A 284 8.11 1.16 -24.01
CA ALA A 284 9.18 1.10 -25.01
C ALA A 284 10.48 1.80 -24.57
N SER A 285 10.39 2.82 -23.71
CA SER A 285 11.52 3.57 -23.15
C SER A 285 12.48 2.65 -22.40
N ASP A 286 11.95 1.77 -21.55
CA ASP A 286 12.77 0.83 -20.80
C ASP A 286 13.38 -0.25 -21.69
N PHE A 287 12.60 -0.75 -22.64
CA PHE A 287 13.07 -1.76 -23.58
C PHE A 287 14.28 -1.24 -24.38
N PHE A 288 14.19 -0.02 -24.92
CA PHE A 288 15.28 0.57 -25.69
C PHE A 288 16.47 0.93 -24.82
N TYR A 289 16.24 1.47 -23.62
CA TYR A 289 17.32 1.72 -22.68
C TYR A 289 18.04 0.42 -22.28
N PHE A 290 17.31 -0.66 -21.96
CA PHE A 290 17.90 -1.96 -21.67
C PHE A 290 18.73 -2.48 -22.84
N LEU A 291 18.22 -2.40 -24.07
CA LEU A 291 18.99 -2.77 -25.27
C LEU A 291 20.29 -1.99 -25.41
N ASP A 292 20.26 -0.67 -25.15
CA ASP A 292 21.46 0.17 -25.20
C ASP A 292 22.48 -0.25 -24.14
N GLN A 293 22.03 -0.51 -22.90
CA GLN A 293 22.90 -0.99 -21.82
C GLN A 293 23.45 -2.39 -22.09
N PHE A 294 22.62 -3.29 -22.62
CA PHE A 294 22.98 -4.66 -22.97
C PHE A 294 24.02 -4.68 -24.11
N ALA A 295 23.77 -3.93 -25.18
CA ALA A 295 24.71 -3.81 -26.30
C ALA A 295 26.04 -3.14 -25.91
N ALA A 296 26.02 -2.23 -24.94
CA ALA A 296 27.21 -1.60 -24.39
C ALA A 296 28.01 -2.50 -23.42
N GLY A 297 27.48 -3.67 -23.05
CA GLY A 297 28.12 -4.55 -22.07
C GLY A 297 28.08 -3.99 -20.64
N ASN A 298 27.09 -3.16 -20.30
CA ASN A 298 27.01 -2.53 -18.99
C ASN A 298 26.46 -3.50 -17.94
N LEU A 299 27.35 -4.26 -17.30
CA LEU A 299 27.01 -5.19 -16.22
C LEU A 299 26.27 -4.52 -15.06
N SER A 300 26.51 -3.23 -14.78
CA SER A 300 25.80 -2.58 -13.66
C SER A 300 24.30 -2.33 -13.90
N ARG A 301 23.85 -2.47 -15.15
CA ARG A 301 22.47 -2.19 -15.56
C ARG A 301 21.78 -3.36 -16.25
N ALA A 302 22.52 -4.18 -16.99
CA ALA A 302 21.95 -5.21 -17.85
C ALA A 302 22.20 -6.65 -17.37
N ASP A 303 23.07 -6.87 -16.37
CA ASP A 303 23.23 -8.17 -15.70
C ASP A 303 22.14 -8.28 -14.61
N LEU A 304 21.13 -9.09 -14.86
CA LEU A 304 19.89 -9.20 -14.10
C LEU A 304 19.68 -10.61 -13.52
N THR A 305 20.27 -11.65 -14.12
CA THR A 305 20.07 -13.05 -13.69
C THR A 305 21.24 -13.95 -14.10
N GLY A 306 21.54 -14.98 -13.32
CA GLY A 306 22.53 -16.00 -13.66
C GLY A 306 21.94 -17.23 -14.37
N THR A 307 20.61 -17.34 -14.45
CA THR A 307 19.93 -18.46 -15.15
C THR A 307 18.69 -18.00 -15.89
N VAL A 308 18.31 -18.75 -16.93
CA VAL A 308 17.10 -18.49 -17.73
C VAL A 308 15.83 -19.11 -17.15
N ASP A 309 15.97 -20.17 -16.34
CA ASP A 309 14.84 -20.98 -15.90
C ASP A 309 14.25 -20.47 -14.56
N PRO A 310 12.96 -20.07 -14.52
CA PRO A 310 12.28 -19.71 -13.28
C PRO A 310 12.24 -20.90 -12.31
N GLY A 311 12.92 -20.78 -11.17
CA GLY A 311 13.01 -21.81 -10.13
C GLY A 311 14.44 -22.28 -9.84
N ASP A 312 15.39 -21.95 -10.71
CA ASP A 312 16.80 -22.17 -10.44
C ASP A 312 17.33 -21.17 -9.39
N PRO A 313 18.29 -21.56 -8.53
CA PRO A 313 18.82 -20.69 -7.47
C PRO A 313 19.45 -19.36 -7.94
N GLY A 314 19.78 -19.24 -9.23
CA GLY A 314 20.36 -18.04 -9.84
C GLY A 314 19.35 -17.15 -10.59
N TYR A 315 18.07 -17.55 -10.67
CA TYR A 315 17.07 -16.77 -11.40
C TYR A 315 16.77 -15.45 -10.69
N GLY A 316 16.96 -14.32 -11.38
CA GLY A 316 16.82 -12.96 -10.85
C GLY A 316 17.99 -12.48 -9.98
N GLN A 317 19.14 -13.16 -10.03
CA GLN A 317 20.36 -12.75 -9.33
C GLN A 317 21.49 -12.49 -10.34
N PRO A 318 22.02 -11.25 -10.44
CA PRO A 318 23.16 -10.95 -11.31
C PRO A 318 24.38 -11.83 -11.01
N ASP A 319 25.08 -12.32 -12.03
CA ASP A 319 26.20 -13.27 -11.88
C ASP A 319 27.54 -12.76 -12.42
N GLY A 320 27.57 -11.54 -12.95
CA GLY A 320 28.74 -10.89 -13.54
C GLY A 320 28.97 -11.23 -15.01
N VAL A 321 28.06 -11.96 -15.65
CA VAL A 321 28.11 -12.36 -17.05
C VAL A 321 26.89 -11.83 -17.78
N LEU A 322 27.11 -11.00 -18.80
CA LEU A 322 26.01 -10.54 -19.65
C LEU A 322 25.74 -11.53 -20.77
N ASP A 323 24.61 -12.23 -20.73
CA ASP A 323 24.26 -13.20 -21.75
C ASP A 323 22.75 -13.28 -22.07
N ALA A 324 22.31 -14.37 -22.71
CA ALA A 324 20.92 -14.52 -23.12
C ALA A 324 19.96 -14.66 -21.93
N ALA A 325 20.43 -15.14 -20.77
CA ALA A 325 19.61 -15.27 -19.56
C ALA A 325 19.08 -13.90 -19.12
N ASP A 326 19.94 -12.88 -19.08
CA ASP A 326 19.55 -11.50 -18.74
C ASP A 326 18.49 -10.94 -19.67
N PHE A 327 18.67 -11.16 -20.97
CA PHE A 327 17.74 -10.67 -21.98
C PHE A 327 16.35 -11.31 -21.84
N PHE A 328 16.29 -12.64 -21.64
CA PHE A 328 15.01 -13.33 -21.46
C PHE A 328 14.36 -12.99 -20.12
N TYR A 329 15.15 -12.87 -19.05
CA TYR A 329 14.64 -12.41 -17.76
C TYR A 329 14.08 -10.99 -17.84
N PHE A 330 14.77 -10.07 -18.53
CA PHE A 330 14.25 -8.73 -18.78
C PHE A 330 12.92 -8.80 -19.54
N LEU A 331 12.81 -9.62 -20.58
CA LEU A 331 11.56 -9.78 -21.33
C LEU A 331 10.41 -10.33 -20.46
N ASP A 332 10.69 -11.31 -19.60
CA ASP A 332 9.70 -11.82 -18.66
C ASP A 332 9.20 -10.69 -17.76
N ARG A 333 10.12 -9.93 -17.15
CA ARG A 333 9.79 -8.77 -16.31
C ARG A 333 9.11 -7.65 -17.10
N PHE A 334 9.46 -7.46 -18.37
CA PHE A 334 8.90 -6.44 -19.24
C PHE A 334 7.43 -6.72 -19.56
N VAL A 335 7.11 -7.99 -19.84
CA VAL A 335 5.74 -8.46 -20.11
C VAL A 335 4.90 -8.46 -18.83
N GLU A 336 5.51 -8.79 -17.68
CA GLU A 336 4.86 -8.64 -16.37
C GLU A 336 4.53 -7.17 -16.07
N GLY A 337 5.39 -6.25 -16.50
CA GLY A 337 5.23 -4.81 -16.33
C GLY A 337 5.70 -4.29 -14.97
N CYS A 338 5.29 -3.07 -14.64
CA CYS A 338 5.47 -2.52 -13.31
C CYS A 338 4.31 -2.94 -12.41
N ASP A 339 4.67 -3.74 -11.41
CA ASP A 339 3.83 -4.21 -10.33
C ASP A 339 4.02 -3.29 -9.10
#